data_AF-A0A6L7YJB8-F1
#
_entry.id   AF-A0A6L7YJB8-F1
#
_cell.length_a   1.000
_cell.length_b   1.000
_cell.length_c   1.000
_cell.angle_alpha   90.00
_cell.angle_beta   90.00
_cell.angle_gamma   90.00
#
_symmetry.space_group_name_H-M   'P 1'
#
loop_
_entity.id
_entity.type
_entity.pdbx_description
1 polymer ?
#
loop_
_entity_poly.entity_id
_entity_poly.type
_entity_poly.pdbx_seq_one_letter_code
_entity_poly.pdbx_strand_id
1 'polypeptide(L)'
;MIEAKFWAGLTNNQPNGYLERLPSDGPSVLLFVAPETRRDTLWTELRRRVVSDLVDVSGSDGLRSGRVPDSSRYLVLTSWRSLLGQMANQSSEAGDSSAQIDIRQLQGLTERMDEEAFLPIQAAELAPAFPRRMLGLRTPVDDATQRGVSEGWIDISGLQMRPHPTGYGRYMRLGGSTVWFGVRFELWAGSSDTPLWLDYRPVNNHAVPLSQLRRILGMSHGEEYVPIPLSVGVEYEAVLDGVVDELQRLGREIEASRGE
;
A
#
# COMPACT_ATOMS: atom_id res chain seq x y z
N MET A 1 -28.67 -11.41 11.22
CA MET A 1 -28.27 -10.00 11.44
C MET A 1 -26.99 -9.74 10.67
N ILE A 2 -26.87 -8.58 10.01
CA ILE A 2 -25.68 -8.19 9.24
C ILE A 2 -25.12 -6.90 9.86
N GLU A 3 -23.82 -6.85 10.09
CA GLU A 3 -23.09 -5.69 10.60
C GLU A 3 -21.95 -5.35 9.65
N ALA A 4 -21.95 -4.14 9.09
CA ALA A 4 -20.82 -3.62 8.34
C ALA A 4 -19.75 -3.05 9.30
N LYS A 5 -18.51 -3.49 9.14
CA LYS A 5 -17.36 -3.02 9.93
C LYS A 5 -16.19 -2.66 9.02
N PHE A 6 -16.10 -1.38 8.68
CA PHE A 6 -14.94 -0.80 7.98
C PHE A 6 -13.70 -0.74 8.87
N TRP A 7 -13.38 0.40 9.46
CA TRP A 7 -12.17 0.59 10.29
C TRP A 7 -12.46 0.88 11.77
N ALA A 8 -13.72 1.09 12.13
CA ALA A 8 -14.11 1.23 13.53
C ALA A 8 -13.89 -0.09 14.30
N GLY A 9 -13.36 0.01 15.51
CA GLY A 9 -13.24 -1.14 16.43
C GLY A 9 -14.59 -1.81 16.74
N LEU A 10 -14.53 -3.02 17.29
CA LEU A 10 -15.71 -3.66 17.87
C LEU A 10 -16.08 -2.94 19.17
N THR A 11 -17.36 -2.61 19.34
CA THR A 11 -17.85 -2.01 20.59
C THR A 11 -17.90 -3.06 21.71
N ASN A 12 -18.07 -2.63 22.96
CA ASN A 12 -18.14 -3.56 24.11
C ASN A 12 -19.27 -4.59 23.97
N ASN A 13 -20.34 -4.25 23.24
CA ASN A 13 -21.47 -5.14 23.02
C ASN A 13 -21.26 -6.14 21.87
N GLN A 14 -20.15 -6.04 21.13
CA GLN A 14 -19.85 -6.86 19.97
C GLN A 14 -18.72 -7.87 20.27
N PRO A 15 -18.84 -9.14 19.81
CA PRO A 15 -19.98 -9.72 19.11
C PRO A 15 -21.04 -10.35 20.04
N ASN A 16 -20.78 -10.53 21.34
CA ASN A 16 -21.62 -11.37 22.22
C ASN A 16 -23.05 -10.87 22.37
N GLY A 17 -23.26 -9.59 22.70
CA GLY A 17 -24.63 -9.05 22.83
C GLY A 17 -25.39 -9.05 21.50
N TYR A 18 -24.68 -9.13 20.37
CA TYR A 18 -25.29 -9.29 19.05
C TYR A 18 -25.73 -10.73 18.82
N LEU A 19 -24.91 -11.71 19.22
CA LEU A 19 -25.25 -13.14 19.18
C LEU A 19 -26.42 -13.48 20.13
N GLU A 20 -26.47 -12.86 21.30
CA GLU A 20 -27.55 -13.06 22.29
C GLU A 20 -28.92 -12.61 21.77
N ARG A 21 -28.94 -11.55 20.95
CA ARG A 21 -30.16 -11.03 20.31
C ARG A 21 -30.65 -11.88 19.15
N LEU A 22 -29.85 -12.85 18.67
CA LEU A 22 -30.31 -13.73 17.62
C LEU A 22 -31.40 -14.69 18.13
N PRO A 23 -32.40 -15.02 17.29
CA PRO A 23 -33.41 -16.01 17.64
C PRO A 23 -32.79 -17.32 18.11
N SER A 24 -33.36 -17.91 19.15
CA SER A 24 -32.92 -19.18 19.76
C SER A 24 -33.76 -20.39 19.31
N ASP A 25 -34.87 -20.14 18.63
CA ASP A 25 -35.84 -21.12 18.14
C ASP A 25 -35.45 -21.73 16.78
N GLY A 26 -34.33 -21.32 16.19
CA GLY A 26 -33.82 -21.89 14.95
C GLY A 26 -32.40 -21.45 14.58
N PRO A 27 -31.89 -21.94 13.44
CA PRO A 27 -30.61 -21.52 12.90
C PRO A 27 -30.56 -20.01 12.64
N SER A 28 -29.54 -19.33 13.16
CA SER A 28 -29.39 -17.89 13.02
C SER A 28 -27.95 -17.48 12.82
N VAL A 29 -27.75 -16.40 12.06
CA VAL A 29 -26.42 -15.93 11.64
C VAL A 29 -26.22 -14.47 12.07
N LEU A 30 -25.07 -14.20 12.68
CA LEU A 30 -24.46 -12.89 12.76
C LEU A 30 -23.37 -12.80 11.70
N LEU A 31 -23.61 -12.02 10.65
CA LEU A 31 -22.67 -11.79 9.56
C LEU A 31 -21.99 -10.44 9.74
N PHE A 32 -20.67 -10.44 9.82
CA PHE A 32 -19.85 -9.24 9.65
C PHE A 32 -19.42 -9.11 8.19
N VAL A 33 -19.44 -7.89 7.68
CA VAL A 33 -18.90 -7.52 6.36
C VAL A 33 -17.82 -6.46 6.56
N ALA A 34 -16.61 -6.71 6.08
CA ALA A 34 -15.46 -5.84 6.29
C ALA A 34 -14.63 -5.62 5.01
N PRO A 35 -13.72 -4.63 4.99
CA PRO A 35 -12.57 -4.59 4.08
C PRO A 35 -11.88 -5.95 3.94
N GLU A 36 -11.40 -6.30 2.75
CA GLU A 36 -10.67 -7.57 2.58
C GLU A 36 -9.40 -7.57 3.42
N THR A 37 -8.69 -6.44 3.44
CA THR A 37 -7.45 -6.26 4.20
C THR A 37 -7.64 -6.36 5.72
N ARG A 38 -8.86 -6.15 6.22
CA ARG A 38 -9.21 -6.28 7.65
C ARG A 38 -9.76 -7.66 8.01
N ARG A 39 -10.02 -8.54 7.04
CA ARG A 39 -10.76 -9.79 7.28
C ARG A 39 -10.11 -10.67 8.34
N ASP A 40 -8.82 -10.98 8.21
CA ASP A 40 -8.16 -11.90 9.14
C ASP A 40 -7.92 -11.29 10.54
N THR A 41 -7.64 -9.98 10.61
CA THR A 41 -7.46 -9.27 11.89
C THR A 41 -8.79 -9.16 12.64
N LEU A 42 -9.87 -8.80 11.95
CA LEU A 42 -11.21 -8.76 12.53
C LEU A 42 -11.69 -10.15 12.94
N TRP A 43 -11.42 -11.19 12.15
CA TRP A 43 -11.75 -12.57 12.52
C TRP A 43 -11.08 -12.99 13.83
N THR A 44 -9.78 -12.69 13.95
CA THR A 44 -9.02 -12.96 15.18
C THR A 44 -9.58 -12.20 16.37
N GLU A 45 -9.93 -10.93 16.21
CA GLU A 45 -10.55 -10.11 17.25
C GLU A 45 -11.92 -10.67 17.67
N LEU A 46 -12.76 -11.03 16.70
CA LEU A 46 -14.07 -11.64 16.91
C LEU A 46 -13.95 -12.94 17.71
N ARG A 47 -13.08 -13.88 17.28
CA ARG A 47 -12.86 -15.15 18.01
C ARG A 47 -12.39 -14.91 19.44
N ARG A 48 -11.48 -13.95 19.66
CA ARG A 48 -10.98 -13.62 21.00
C ARG A 48 -12.06 -13.06 21.92
N ARG A 49 -13.03 -12.31 21.38
CA ARG A 49 -14.09 -11.68 22.17
C ARG A 49 -15.27 -12.61 22.46
N VAL A 50 -15.52 -13.61 21.61
CA VAL A 50 -16.59 -14.57 21.88
C VAL A 50 -16.24 -15.33 23.16
N VAL A 51 -17.17 -15.35 24.12
CA VAL A 51 -16.96 -16.00 25.43
C VAL A 51 -16.86 -17.53 25.31
N SER A 52 -17.44 -18.08 24.25
CA SER A 52 -17.42 -19.50 23.95
C SER A 52 -16.38 -19.83 22.87
N ASP A 53 -15.78 -21.01 22.96
CA ASP A 53 -14.88 -21.51 21.93
C ASP A 53 -15.70 -21.88 20.68
N LEU A 54 -15.65 -21.00 19.67
CA LEU A 54 -16.32 -21.25 18.40
C LEU A 54 -15.81 -22.55 17.77
N VAL A 55 -16.74 -23.41 17.38
CA VAL A 55 -16.45 -24.60 16.58
C VAL A 55 -16.32 -24.15 15.14
N ASP A 56 -15.12 -24.28 14.59
CA ASP A 56 -14.86 -23.91 13.19
C ASP A 56 -15.77 -24.73 12.25
N VAL A 57 -16.41 -24.03 11.32
CA VAL A 57 -17.27 -24.63 10.30
C VAL A 57 -16.55 -24.47 8.98
N SER A 58 -16.32 -25.58 8.27
CA SER A 58 -15.73 -25.57 6.93
C SER A 58 -16.48 -24.60 6.03
N GLY A 59 -15.82 -23.50 5.69
CA GLY A 59 -16.39 -22.44 4.84
C GLY A 59 -16.05 -22.65 3.37
N SER A 60 -16.83 -22.01 2.50
CA SER A 60 -16.41 -21.75 1.13
C SER A 60 -15.28 -20.72 1.12
N ASP A 61 -14.56 -20.63 0.01
CA ASP A 61 -13.55 -19.58 -0.17
C ASP A 61 -14.18 -18.19 0.02
N GLY A 62 -13.42 -17.28 0.65
CA GLY A 62 -13.90 -15.94 1.02
C GLY A 62 -14.71 -15.82 2.33
N LEU A 63 -15.16 -16.93 2.95
CA LEU A 63 -15.87 -16.90 4.23
C LEU A 63 -15.00 -17.36 5.41
N ARG A 64 -15.22 -16.76 6.58
CA ARG A 64 -14.83 -17.32 7.88
C ARG A 64 -16.09 -17.61 8.67
N SER A 65 -16.22 -18.80 9.22
CA SER A 65 -17.42 -19.20 9.96
C SER A 65 -17.09 -20.04 11.19
N GLY A 66 -17.80 -19.76 12.27
CA GLY A 66 -17.73 -20.51 13.52
C GLY A 66 -19.13 -20.65 14.12
N ARG A 67 -19.42 -21.82 14.66
CA ARG A 67 -20.67 -22.10 15.37
C ARG A 67 -20.46 -21.91 16.86
N VAL A 68 -21.41 -21.23 17.50
CA VAL A 68 -21.45 -21.12 18.96
C VAL A 68 -21.84 -22.48 19.55
N PRO A 69 -21.06 -23.06 20.48
CA PRO A 69 -21.35 -24.34 21.12
C PRO A 69 -22.77 -24.44 21.65
N ASP A 70 -23.35 -25.65 21.57
CA ASP A 70 -24.68 -25.98 22.09
C ASP A 70 -25.80 -25.06 21.60
N SER A 71 -25.61 -24.44 20.44
CA SER A 71 -26.59 -23.55 19.83
C SER A 71 -26.62 -23.70 18.31
N SER A 72 -27.70 -23.21 17.71
CA SER A 72 -27.85 -23.09 16.25
C SER A 72 -27.41 -21.70 15.76
N ARG A 73 -26.56 -20.99 16.52
CA ARG A 73 -26.08 -19.65 16.19
C ARG A 73 -24.71 -19.71 15.53
N TYR A 74 -24.55 -18.94 14.47
CA TYR A 74 -23.32 -18.87 13.69
C TYR A 74 -22.78 -17.44 13.67
N LEU A 75 -21.47 -17.33 13.85
CA LEU A 75 -20.71 -16.12 13.55
C LEU A 75 -20.04 -16.31 12.21
N VAL A 76 -20.29 -15.38 11.28
CA VAL A 76 -19.74 -15.41 9.93
C VAL A 76 -19.08 -14.08 9.64
N LEU A 77 -17.98 -14.10 8.91
CA LEU A 77 -17.30 -12.92 8.39
C LEU A 77 -17.03 -13.11 6.89
N THR A 78 -17.38 -12.10 6.11
CA THR A 78 -17.05 -11.97 4.68
C THR A 78 -16.43 -10.60 4.41
N SER A 79 -15.90 -10.41 3.20
CA SER A 79 -15.45 -9.10 2.75
C SER A 79 -16.46 -8.41 1.82
N TRP A 80 -16.38 -7.08 1.71
CA TRP A 80 -17.10 -6.32 0.70
C TRP A 80 -16.77 -6.81 -0.72
N ARG A 81 -15.49 -7.09 -0.99
CA ARG A 81 -15.04 -7.65 -2.27
C ARG A 81 -15.74 -8.97 -2.60
N SER A 82 -15.76 -9.90 -1.66
CA SER A 82 -16.40 -11.21 -1.85
C SER A 82 -17.92 -11.09 -2.00
N LEU A 83 -18.56 -10.28 -1.15
CA LEU A 83 -20.01 -10.06 -1.17
C LEU A 83 -20.46 -9.40 -2.48
N LEU A 84 -19.83 -8.30 -2.87
CA LEU A 84 -20.18 -7.57 -4.10
C LEU A 84 -19.83 -8.37 -5.35
N GLY A 85 -18.74 -9.15 -5.33
CA GLY A 85 -18.40 -10.08 -6.42
C GLY A 85 -19.48 -11.15 -6.63
N GLN A 86 -20.00 -11.74 -5.55
CA GLN A 86 -21.12 -12.68 -5.62
C GLN A 86 -22.40 -12.02 -6.19
N MET A 87 -22.72 -10.81 -5.73
CA MET A 87 -23.88 -10.05 -6.23
C MET A 87 -23.71 -9.66 -7.70
N ALA A 88 -22.49 -9.32 -8.13
CA ALA A 88 -22.18 -8.99 -9.53
C ALA A 88 -22.42 -10.20 -10.44
N ASN A 89 -21.96 -11.39 -10.02
CA ASN A 89 -22.19 -12.63 -10.78
C ASN A 89 -23.68 -12.93 -10.90
N GLN A 90 -24.44 -12.88 -9.80
CA GLN A 90 -25.87 -13.16 -9.83
C GLN A 90 -26.67 -12.13 -10.65
N SER A 91 -26.33 -10.84 -10.55
CA SER A 91 -26.99 -9.80 -11.37
C SER A 91 -26.63 -9.90 -12.85
N SER A 92 -25.43 -10.39 -13.18
CA SER A 92 -25.05 -10.75 -14.55
C SER A 92 -25.88 -11.90 -15.09
N GLU A 93 -26.00 -13.00 -14.33
CA GLU A 93 -26.80 -14.17 -14.72
C GLU A 93 -28.28 -13.84 -14.89
N ALA A 94 -28.80 -12.93 -14.05
CA ALA A 94 -30.19 -12.46 -14.12
C ALA A 94 -30.44 -11.40 -15.20
N GLY A 95 -29.40 -10.86 -15.84
CA GLY A 95 -29.52 -9.79 -16.83
C GLY A 95 -29.93 -8.42 -16.25
N ASP A 96 -29.79 -8.21 -14.94
CA ASP A 96 -30.17 -6.96 -14.28
C ASP A 96 -29.08 -5.90 -14.43
N SER A 97 -29.18 -5.13 -15.51
CA SER A 97 -28.21 -4.09 -15.85
C SER A 97 -28.20 -2.93 -14.85
N SER A 98 -29.31 -2.66 -14.15
CA SER A 98 -29.36 -1.59 -13.15
C SER A 98 -28.56 -2.00 -11.92
N ALA A 99 -28.81 -3.20 -11.39
CA ALA A 99 -28.06 -3.74 -10.26
C ALA A 99 -26.56 -3.82 -10.57
N GLN A 100 -26.17 -4.20 -11.79
CA GLN A 100 -24.76 -4.26 -12.20
C GLN A 100 -24.06 -2.89 -12.19
N ILE A 101 -24.77 -1.80 -12.48
CA ILE A 101 -24.20 -0.45 -12.41
C ILE A 101 -23.99 -0.05 -10.95
N ASP A 102 -25.00 -0.26 -10.10
CA ASP A 102 -24.95 0.10 -8.68
C ASP A 102 -23.87 -0.72 -7.95
N ILE A 103 -23.76 -2.02 -8.24
CA ILE A 103 -22.73 -2.89 -7.65
C ILE A 103 -21.33 -2.41 -8.03
N ARG A 104 -21.11 -2.01 -9.29
CA ARG A 104 -19.82 -1.47 -9.73
C ARG A 104 -19.46 -0.16 -9.01
N GLN A 105 -20.44 0.71 -8.77
CA GLN A 105 -20.20 1.93 -7.99
C GLN A 105 -19.83 1.60 -6.54
N LEU A 106 -20.55 0.66 -5.91
CA LEU A 106 -20.24 0.21 -4.55
C LEU A 106 -18.86 -0.44 -4.48
N GLN A 107 -18.47 -1.25 -5.47
CA GLN A 107 -17.13 -1.84 -5.54
C GLN A 107 -16.06 -0.76 -5.52
N GLY A 108 -16.16 0.24 -6.41
CA GLY A 108 -15.20 1.35 -6.45
C GLY A 108 -15.15 2.16 -5.15
N LEU A 109 -16.29 2.40 -4.50
CA LEU A 109 -16.32 3.08 -3.19
C LEU A 109 -15.64 2.23 -2.10
N THR A 110 -15.91 0.93 -2.04
CA THR A 110 -15.30 0.04 -1.05
C THR A 110 -13.81 -0.15 -1.27
N GLU A 111 -13.35 -0.19 -2.51
CA GLU A 111 -11.93 -0.30 -2.85
C GLU A 111 -11.15 0.94 -2.42
N ARG A 112 -11.67 2.15 -2.68
CA ARG A 112 -11.05 3.39 -2.18
C ARG A 112 -10.97 3.45 -0.66
N MET A 113 -12.01 2.96 0.03
CA MET A 113 -12.01 2.88 1.49
C MET A 113 -11.02 1.84 2.05
N ASP A 114 -10.68 0.82 1.27
CA ASP A 114 -9.65 -0.17 1.61
C ASP A 114 -8.23 0.38 1.33
N GLU A 115 -8.06 1.22 0.31
CA GLU A 115 -6.78 1.86 -0.06
C GLU A 115 -6.36 2.98 0.91
N GLU A 116 -7.29 3.81 1.37
CA GLU A 116 -7.03 4.92 2.30
C GLU A 116 -7.00 4.48 3.78
N ALA A 117 -7.04 3.17 4.01
CA ALA A 117 -7.17 2.57 5.32
C ALA A 117 -5.88 2.57 6.15
N PHE A 118 -6.03 2.67 7.47
CA PHE A 118 -4.97 2.23 8.38
C PHE A 118 -4.75 0.72 8.24
N LEU A 119 -3.61 0.32 7.68
CA LEU A 119 -3.19 -1.06 7.64
C LEU A 119 -2.77 -1.51 9.06
N PRO A 120 -3.38 -2.57 9.63
CA PRO A 120 -3.01 -3.06 10.95
C PRO A 120 -1.54 -3.48 11.00
N ILE A 121 -0.82 -2.98 12.01
CA ILE A 121 0.59 -3.29 12.23
C ILE A 121 0.76 -4.79 12.49
N GLN A 122 1.61 -5.43 11.70
CA GLN A 122 1.99 -6.83 11.82
C GLN A 122 3.08 -7.01 12.90
N ALA A 123 3.11 -8.18 13.55
CA ALA A 123 4.12 -8.47 14.58
C ALA A 123 5.56 -8.32 14.07
N ALA A 124 5.81 -8.65 12.80
CA ALA A 124 7.11 -8.49 12.16
C ALA A 124 7.53 -7.02 11.99
N GLU A 125 6.57 -6.09 11.88
CA GLU A 125 6.82 -4.65 11.76
C GLU A 125 7.17 -3.99 13.11
N LEU A 126 6.81 -4.64 14.22
CA LEU A 126 7.24 -4.26 15.56
C LEU A 126 8.64 -4.81 15.94
N ALA A 127 9.14 -5.79 15.19
CA ALA A 127 10.47 -6.35 15.45
C ALA A 127 11.56 -5.31 15.12
N PRO A 128 12.64 -5.19 15.91
CA PRO A 128 13.68 -4.17 15.70
C PRO A 128 14.32 -4.14 14.31
N ALA A 129 14.28 -5.26 13.57
CA ALA A 129 14.77 -5.35 12.21
C ALA A 129 14.01 -4.41 11.24
N PHE A 130 12.70 -4.23 11.43
CA PHE A 130 11.88 -3.38 10.57
C PHE A 130 12.27 -1.89 10.63
N PRO A 131 12.25 -1.21 11.80
CA PRO A 131 12.67 0.18 11.88
C PRO A 131 14.17 0.36 11.55
N ARG A 132 15.03 -0.63 11.81
CA ARG A 132 16.44 -0.58 11.36
C ARG A 132 16.55 -0.55 9.84
N ARG A 133 15.79 -1.39 9.13
CA ARG A 133 15.73 -1.35 7.65
C ARG A 133 15.19 0.00 7.16
N MET A 134 14.13 0.49 7.79
CA MET A 134 13.51 1.77 7.42
C MET A 134 14.48 2.95 7.57
N LEU A 135 15.25 2.99 8.67
CA LEU A 135 16.31 3.97 8.88
C LEU A 135 17.46 3.79 7.89
N GLY A 136 17.82 2.55 7.58
CA GLY A 136 18.88 2.19 6.63
C GLY A 136 18.59 2.59 5.18
N LEU A 137 17.34 2.84 4.80
CA LEU A 137 16.99 3.34 3.46
C LEU A 137 17.63 4.70 3.13
N ARG A 138 18.09 5.44 4.13
CA ARG A 138 18.82 6.70 3.94
C ARG A 138 20.25 6.47 3.43
N THR A 139 20.86 5.35 3.80
CA THR A 139 22.26 5.07 3.52
C THR A 139 22.56 5.00 2.01
N PRO A 140 21.80 4.25 1.18
CA PRO A 140 21.98 4.31 -0.28
C PRO A 140 21.86 5.72 -0.87
N VAL A 141 21.00 6.57 -0.31
CA VAL A 141 20.81 7.95 -0.81
C VAL A 141 22.05 8.78 -0.54
N ASP A 142 22.56 8.71 0.68
CA ASP A 142 23.70 9.49 1.15
C ASP A 142 24.99 9.03 0.48
N ASP A 143 25.23 7.72 0.45
CA ASP A 143 26.46 7.14 -0.07
C ASP A 143 26.55 7.25 -1.59
N ALA A 144 25.44 7.04 -2.32
CA ALA A 144 25.43 7.22 -3.78
C ALA A 144 25.68 8.68 -4.17
N THR A 145 25.09 9.62 -3.42
CA THR A 145 25.34 11.04 -3.64
C THR A 145 26.78 11.41 -3.34
N GLN A 146 27.32 10.95 -2.21
CA GLN A 146 28.69 11.24 -1.83
C GLN A 146 29.70 10.63 -2.81
N ARG A 147 29.45 9.41 -3.29
CA ARG A 147 30.25 8.77 -4.33
C ARG A 147 30.23 9.62 -5.61
N GLY A 148 29.06 10.05 -6.08
CA GLY A 148 28.97 10.90 -7.27
C GLY A 148 29.59 12.28 -7.13
N VAL A 149 29.57 12.88 -5.93
CA VAL A 149 30.31 14.12 -5.64
C VAL A 149 31.81 13.88 -5.69
N SER A 150 32.29 12.79 -5.08
CA SER A 150 33.72 12.45 -5.06
C SER A 150 34.28 12.14 -6.45
N GLU A 151 33.45 11.57 -7.33
CA GLU A 151 33.77 11.25 -8.71
C GLU A 151 33.51 12.42 -9.68
N GLY A 152 32.90 13.51 -9.22
CA GLY A 152 32.75 14.76 -9.96
C GLY A 152 31.58 14.83 -10.95
N TRP A 153 30.64 13.88 -10.94
CA TRP A 153 29.45 13.90 -11.80
C TRP A 153 28.16 14.33 -11.08
N ILE A 154 28.22 14.56 -9.76
CA ILE A 154 27.19 15.23 -8.96
C ILE A 154 27.74 16.52 -8.34
N ASP A 155 26.93 17.58 -8.34
CA ASP A 155 27.20 18.79 -7.55
C ASP A 155 26.04 19.11 -6.58
N ILE A 156 26.36 19.32 -5.31
CA ILE A 156 25.40 19.68 -4.24
C ILE A 156 25.58 21.12 -3.74
N SER A 157 26.50 21.88 -4.33
CA SER A 157 26.89 23.21 -3.86
C SER A 157 25.74 24.21 -3.94
N GLY A 158 25.45 24.88 -2.82
CA GLY A 158 24.38 25.88 -2.72
C GLY A 158 22.96 25.29 -2.70
N LEU A 159 22.82 23.96 -2.66
CA LEU A 159 21.53 23.30 -2.51
C LEU A 159 21.27 22.98 -1.03
N GLN A 160 20.05 23.30 -0.57
CA GLN A 160 19.65 23.06 0.81
C GLN A 160 18.97 21.71 0.95
N MET A 161 19.34 20.98 1.99
CA MET A 161 18.62 19.77 2.39
C MET A 161 17.27 20.20 2.98
N ARG A 162 16.17 19.86 2.31
CA ARG A 162 14.81 20.10 2.84
C ARG A 162 14.20 18.78 3.26
N PRO A 163 13.72 18.65 4.52
CA PRO A 163 12.95 17.48 4.92
C PRO A 163 11.67 17.40 4.07
N HIS A 164 11.36 16.21 3.57
CA HIS A 164 10.10 15.94 2.88
C HIS A 164 9.11 15.31 3.88
N PRO A 165 7.83 15.76 3.94
CA PRO A 165 6.87 15.24 4.91
C PRO A 165 6.66 13.72 4.86
N THR A 166 6.84 13.13 3.68
CA THR A 166 6.56 11.71 3.41
C THR A 166 7.82 10.91 3.03
N GLY A 167 9.01 11.38 3.40
CA GLY A 167 10.24 10.66 3.03
C GLY A 167 11.55 11.31 3.46
N TYR A 168 12.62 10.96 2.76
CA TYR A 168 13.98 11.45 3.00
C TYR A 168 14.69 11.65 1.67
N GLY A 169 15.47 12.71 1.51
CA GLY A 169 16.32 12.85 0.33
C GLY A 169 16.91 14.24 0.21
N ARG A 170 17.50 14.52 -0.94
CA ARG A 170 18.31 15.72 -1.16
C ARG A 170 18.22 16.21 -2.59
N TYR A 171 18.41 17.51 -2.75
CA TYR A 171 18.60 18.12 -4.06
C TYR A 171 20.06 18.00 -4.48
N MET A 172 20.28 17.70 -5.75
CA MET A 172 21.60 17.60 -6.37
C MET A 172 21.54 18.05 -7.82
N ARG A 173 22.69 18.39 -8.41
CA ARG A 173 22.82 18.62 -9.85
C ARG A 173 23.31 17.33 -10.51
N LEU A 174 22.55 16.84 -11.48
CA LEU A 174 22.82 15.61 -12.23
C LEU A 174 22.52 15.88 -13.71
N GLY A 175 23.44 15.56 -14.63
CA GLY A 175 23.30 15.92 -16.05
C GLY A 175 23.16 17.45 -16.27
N GLY A 176 23.62 18.24 -15.30
CA GLY A 176 23.49 19.69 -15.25
C GLY A 176 22.07 20.22 -15.00
N SER A 177 21.11 19.38 -14.60
CA SER A 177 19.79 19.78 -14.11
C SER A 177 19.69 19.60 -12.60
N THR A 178 18.81 20.35 -11.94
CA THR A 178 18.52 20.14 -10.51
C THR A 178 17.52 19.00 -10.37
N VAL A 179 17.86 18.01 -9.56
CA VAL A 179 17.02 16.85 -9.28
C VAL A 179 16.90 16.66 -7.78
N TRP A 180 15.79 16.10 -7.33
CA TRP A 180 15.64 15.54 -6.01
C TRP A 180 15.82 14.03 -6.09
N PHE A 181 16.62 13.46 -5.19
CA PHE A 181 16.79 12.01 -5.09
C PHE A 181 16.61 11.55 -3.64
N GLY A 182 15.85 10.47 -3.45
CA GLY A 182 15.73 9.81 -2.15
C GLY A 182 14.53 8.89 -1.99
N VAL A 183 14.15 8.66 -0.74
CA VAL A 183 13.04 7.82 -0.31
C VAL A 183 11.69 8.54 -0.40
N ARG A 184 10.69 7.92 -1.05
CA ARG A 184 9.30 8.40 -1.12
C ARG A 184 8.31 7.29 -0.75
N PHE A 185 7.75 7.34 0.45
CA PHE A 185 6.85 6.28 0.93
C PHE A 185 5.51 6.22 0.18
N GLU A 186 4.98 7.38 -0.22
CA GLU A 186 3.74 7.47 -0.99
C GLU A 186 3.87 6.78 -2.36
N LEU A 187 4.96 7.05 -3.09
CA LEU A 187 5.22 6.44 -4.39
C LEU A 187 5.58 4.96 -4.26
N TRP A 188 6.31 4.58 -3.21
CA TRP A 188 6.60 3.17 -2.93
C TRP A 188 5.32 2.38 -2.61
N ALA A 189 4.37 2.98 -1.91
CA ALA A 189 3.11 2.33 -1.57
C ALA A 189 2.20 2.10 -2.79
N GLY A 190 2.30 2.94 -3.84
CA GLY A 190 1.30 2.95 -4.92
C GLY A 190 1.82 2.86 -6.37
N SER A 191 3.13 2.99 -6.63
CA SER A 191 3.63 3.19 -8.01
C SER A 191 4.76 2.26 -8.45
N SER A 192 5.60 1.74 -7.55
CA SER A 192 6.67 0.80 -7.92
C SER A 192 7.23 0.07 -6.69
N ASP A 193 7.83 -1.10 -6.91
CA ASP A 193 8.46 -1.95 -5.88
C ASP A 193 9.85 -1.42 -5.43
N THR A 194 10.00 -0.11 -5.28
CA THR A 194 11.21 0.50 -4.74
C THR A 194 10.91 1.70 -3.83
N PRO A 195 11.65 1.86 -2.72
CA PRO A 195 11.57 3.06 -1.90
C PRO A 195 12.26 4.26 -2.53
N LEU A 196 13.16 4.09 -3.50
CA LEU A 196 14.01 5.15 -4.03
C LEU A 196 13.46 5.75 -5.32
N TRP A 197 13.45 7.08 -5.38
CA TRP A 197 12.87 7.86 -6.46
C TRP A 197 13.72 9.08 -6.77
N LEU A 198 13.70 9.46 -8.05
CA LEU A 198 14.31 10.68 -8.54
C LEU A 198 13.23 11.57 -9.18
N ASP A 199 13.16 12.83 -8.79
CA ASP A 199 12.38 13.83 -9.51
C ASP A 199 13.28 14.57 -10.51
N TYR A 200 12.65 15.12 -11.53
CA TYR A 200 13.33 15.97 -12.50
C TYR A 200 12.70 17.36 -12.49
N ARG A 201 13.51 18.36 -12.15
CA ARG A 201 13.11 19.77 -12.21
C ARG A 201 14.06 20.52 -13.13
N PRO A 202 13.69 20.83 -14.37
CA PRO A 202 14.57 21.61 -15.24
C PRO A 202 14.82 22.99 -14.62
N VAL A 203 16.07 23.44 -14.66
CA VAL A 203 16.40 24.84 -14.36
C VAL A 203 16.05 25.64 -15.62
N ASN A 204 15.00 26.46 -15.53
CA ASN A 204 14.41 27.28 -16.62
C ASN A 204 13.51 26.51 -17.61
N ASN A 205 12.24 26.23 -17.23
CA ASN A 205 11.02 26.00 -18.03
C ASN A 205 11.05 25.26 -19.39
N HIS A 206 12.16 24.64 -19.78
CA HIS A 206 12.31 23.75 -20.90
C HIS A 206 12.47 22.36 -20.30
N ALA A 207 11.36 21.78 -19.86
CA ALA A 207 11.31 20.40 -19.46
C ALA A 207 11.36 19.54 -20.71
N VAL A 208 12.32 18.63 -20.79
CA VAL A 208 12.01 17.37 -21.46
C VAL A 208 11.05 16.64 -20.53
N PRO A 209 9.81 16.38 -20.95
CA PRO A 209 8.88 15.61 -20.12
C PRO A 209 9.51 14.25 -19.81
N LEU A 210 9.48 13.79 -18.56
CA LEU A 210 9.98 12.45 -18.22
C LEU A 210 9.19 11.37 -18.95
N SER A 211 8.01 11.68 -19.50
CA SER A 211 7.27 10.83 -20.45
C SER A 211 8.02 10.48 -21.74
N GLN A 212 9.12 11.17 -22.07
CA GLN A 212 10.04 10.78 -23.14
C GLN A 212 11.08 9.73 -22.69
N LEU A 213 11.37 9.65 -21.38
CA LEU A 213 12.09 8.51 -20.81
C LEU A 213 11.08 7.36 -20.73
N ARG A 214 11.23 6.33 -21.58
CA ARG A 214 10.35 5.15 -21.64
C ARG A 214 10.38 4.34 -20.34
N ARG A 215 9.83 4.85 -19.24
CA ARG A 215 9.86 4.25 -17.91
C ARG A 215 8.54 4.47 -17.19
N ILE A 216 8.28 3.59 -16.21
CA ILE A 216 7.15 3.70 -15.29
C ILE A 216 7.36 4.98 -14.47
N LEU A 217 6.46 5.96 -14.64
CA LEU A 217 6.50 7.21 -13.89
C LEU A 217 5.60 7.09 -12.66
N GLY A 218 6.14 7.39 -11.49
CA GLY A 218 5.33 7.71 -10.31
C GLY A 218 4.85 9.15 -10.43
N MET A 219 3.59 9.42 -10.09
CA MET A 219 3.03 10.78 -10.08
C MET A 219 2.68 11.15 -8.65
N SER A 220 3.20 12.27 -8.15
CA SER A 220 2.75 12.84 -6.87
C SER A 220 2.70 14.36 -6.97
N HIS A 221 1.60 14.97 -6.54
CA HIS A 221 1.38 16.41 -6.56
C HIS A 221 1.60 17.08 -7.94
N GLY A 222 1.37 16.35 -9.04
CA GLY A 222 1.59 16.85 -10.40
C GLY A 222 3.05 16.84 -10.87
N GLU A 223 3.96 16.29 -10.07
CA GLU A 223 5.36 16.08 -10.43
C GLU A 223 5.58 14.63 -10.88
N GLU A 224 6.40 14.44 -11.91
CA GLU A 224 6.82 13.14 -12.43
C GLU A 224 8.06 12.63 -11.67
N TYR A 225 8.07 11.35 -11.33
CA TYR A 225 9.16 10.69 -10.62
C TYR A 225 9.59 9.41 -11.34
N VAL A 226 10.89 9.15 -11.33
CA VAL A 226 11.50 7.93 -11.88
C VAL A 226 11.91 7.00 -10.72
N PRO A 227 11.47 5.73 -10.71
CA PRO A 227 11.88 4.76 -9.70
C PRO A 227 13.35 4.37 -9.90
N ILE A 228 14.09 4.27 -8.80
CA ILE A 228 15.47 3.78 -8.76
C ILE A 228 15.46 2.38 -8.13
N PRO A 229 15.65 1.29 -8.90
CA PRO A 229 15.58 -0.06 -8.37
C PRO A 229 16.64 -0.33 -7.30
N LEU A 230 16.28 -1.17 -6.33
CA LEU A 230 17.22 -1.69 -5.34
C LEU A 230 17.46 -3.18 -5.61
N SER A 231 18.74 -3.57 -5.65
CA SER A 231 19.14 -4.97 -5.69
C SER A 231 18.73 -5.69 -4.41
N VAL A 232 18.06 -6.84 -4.52
CA VAL A 232 17.55 -7.62 -3.38
C VAL A 232 18.44 -8.84 -3.14
N GLY A 233 18.69 -9.16 -1.87
CA GLY A 233 19.43 -10.37 -1.49
C GLY A 233 20.94 -10.29 -1.74
N VAL A 234 21.48 -9.08 -1.90
CA VAL A 234 22.90 -8.82 -2.11
C VAL A 234 23.49 -7.97 -0.97
N GLU A 235 24.81 -7.98 -0.86
CA GLU A 235 25.55 -7.13 0.08
C GLU A 235 25.39 -5.65 -0.26
N TYR A 236 25.57 -4.79 0.75
CA TYR A 236 25.31 -3.34 0.63
C TYR A 236 26.08 -2.67 -0.52
N GLU A 237 27.35 -3.02 -0.74
CA GLU A 237 28.13 -2.44 -1.85
C GLU A 237 27.51 -2.72 -3.22
N ALA A 238 26.98 -3.92 -3.45
CA ALA A 238 26.29 -4.25 -4.71
C ALA A 238 24.95 -3.51 -4.86
N VAL A 239 24.29 -3.17 -3.75
CA VAL A 239 23.12 -2.28 -3.76
C VAL A 239 23.54 -0.87 -4.18
N LEU A 240 24.62 -0.36 -3.57
CA LEU A 240 25.16 0.97 -3.83
C LEU A 240 25.63 1.12 -5.27
N ASP A 241 26.36 0.14 -5.80
CA ASP A 241 26.81 0.10 -7.20
C ASP A 241 25.61 0.20 -8.16
N GLY A 242 24.57 -0.60 -7.93
CA GLY A 242 23.36 -0.56 -8.77
C GLY A 242 22.64 0.79 -8.74
N VAL A 243 22.58 1.44 -7.57
CA VAL A 243 22.01 2.80 -7.45
C VAL A 243 22.86 3.82 -8.19
N VAL A 244 24.19 3.74 -8.06
CA VAL A 244 25.13 4.67 -8.72
C VAL A 244 25.10 4.51 -10.23
N ASP A 245 25.13 3.29 -10.75
CA ASP A 245 25.03 2.99 -12.17
C ASP A 245 23.74 3.57 -12.77
N GLU A 246 22.63 3.41 -12.05
CA GLU A 246 21.34 3.93 -12.47
C GLU A 246 21.29 5.47 -12.47
N LEU A 247 21.85 6.12 -11.44
CA LEU A 247 21.96 7.58 -11.40
C LEU A 247 22.86 8.13 -12.52
N GLN A 248 23.99 7.49 -12.80
CA GLN A 248 24.87 7.89 -13.90
C GLN A 248 24.18 7.72 -15.27
N ARG A 249 23.42 6.62 -15.44
CA ARG A 249 22.61 6.37 -16.63
C ARG A 249 21.59 7.49 -16.83
N LEU A 250 20.85 7.86 -15.78
CA LEU A 250 19.91 8.97 -15.80
C LEU A 250 20.58 10.31 -16.05
N GLY A 251 21.77 10.55 -15.47
CA GLY A 251 22.53 11.78 -15.71
C GLY A 251 22.89 11.96 -17.18
N ARG A 252 23.29 10.90 -17.87
CA ARG A 252 23.55 10.93 -19.32
C ARG A 252 22.29 11.18 -20.15
N GLU A 253 21.17 10.56 -19.78
CA GLU A 253 19.87 10.78 -20.43
C GLU A 253 19.41 12.25 -20.27
N ILE A 254 19.54 12.79 -19.05
CA ILE A 254 19.23 14.19 -18.75
C ILE A 254 20.12 15.14 -19.56
N GLU A 255 21.44 14.89 -19.60
CA GLU A 255 22.38 15.72 -20.35
C GLU A 255 22.08 15.74 -21.85
N ALA A 256 21.80 14.57 -22.45
CA ALA A 256 21.43 14.45 -23.86
C ALA A 256 20.15 15.24 -24.19
N SER A 257 19.18 15.22 -23.29
CA SER A 257 17.88 15.90 -23.46
C SER A 257 17.96 17.43 -23.51
N ARG A 258 19.10 18.02 -23.10
CA ARG A 258 19.31 19.48 -23.10
C ARG A 258 19.88 20.02 -24.42
N GLY A 259 20.33 19.13 -25.31
CA GLY A 259 20.93 19.49 -26.60
C GLY A 259 19.95 19.51 -27.78
N GLU A 260 18.68 19.14 -27.56
CA GLU A 260 17.57 19.19 -28.52
C GLU A 260 16.70 20.43 -28.31
#